data_AF-A0A415JAW2-F1
#
_entry.id   AF-A0A415JAW2-F1
#
_cell.length_a   1.000
_cell.length_b   1.000
_cell.length_c   1.000
_cell.angle_alpha   90.00
_cell.angle_beta   90.00
_cell.angle_gamma   90.00
#
_symmetry.space_group_name_H-M   'P 1'
#
loop_
_entity.id
_entity.type
_entity.pdbx_description
1 polymer ?
#
loop_
_entity_poly.entity_id
_entity_poly.type
_entity_poly.pdbx_seq_one_letter_code
_entity_poly.pdbx_strand_id
1 'polypeptide(L)'
;MNFIIRNLLLFTVLLCTVACSSDENFGQSSLENIDFRVSVAGQSRVAMQKNGSGDFQAGDEVALRVYEFQPDKLQDNKLLYCEGNRWTSSLYWKDWKGTPHFYAVLPSVTQIELWEGTCWYVHRVSQNQLAEKDFLSSDLLVADAEGQRYSPVNLDFRHAMSRVTVNVRNMEETLSDEERQQMQEPFW
;
A
#
# COMPACT_ATOMS: atom_id res chain seq x y z
N MET A 1 -31.99 -72.06 30.30
CA MET A 1 -32.19 -71.33 31.57
C MET A 1 -31.13 -70.24 31.60
N ASN A 2 -31.31 -68.93 31.40
CA ASN A 2 -32.43 -67.98 31.26
C ASN A 2 -31.89 -66.78 30.44
N PHE A 3 -32.65 -66.25 29.47
CA PHE A 3 -33.24 -64.89 29.44
C PHE A 3 -32.31 -63.75 29.90
N ILE A 4 -31.74 -62.95 28.99
CA ILE A 4 -32.26 -61.67 28.41
C ILE A 4 -32.43 -60.57 29.49
N ILE A 5 -31.96 -59.36 29.11
CA ILE A 5 -32.23 -58.01 29.65
C ILE A 5 -31.20 -57.50 30.66
N ARG A 6 -30.29 -56.61 30.23
CA ARG A 6 -30.46 -55.16 30.45
C ARG A 6 -29.42 -54.31 29.69
N ASN A 7 -29.91 -53.65 28.64
CA ASN A 7 -29.60 -52.29 28.15
C ASN A 7 -28.24 -51.66 28.50
N LEU A 8 -27.41 -51.33 27.50
CA LEU A 8 -27.57 -50.18 26.59
C LEU A 8 -27.23 -48.86 27.29
N LEU A 9 -26.00 -48.37 27.04
CA LEU A 9 -25.42 -47.02 27.21
C LEU A 9 -23.90 -47.28 27.29
N LEU A 10 -23.00 -46.86 26.42
CA LEU A 10 -22.97 -45.72 25.50
C LEU A 10 -22.03 -46.03 24.33
N PHE A 11 -22.49 -45.66 23.14
CA PHE A 11 -21.64 -45.27 22.02
C PHE A 11 -20.82 -44.03 22.43
N THR A 12 -19.49 -44.13 22.43
CA THR A 12 -18.60 -42.96 22.44
C THR A 12 -17.55 -43.11 21.35
N VAL A 13 -17.98 -42.71 20.16
CA VAL A 13 -17.30 -41.79 19.22
C VAL A 13 -15.76 -41.69 19.36
N LEU A 14 -15.09 -42.32 18.38
CA LEU A 14 -13.97 -41.86 17.57
C LEU A 14 -13.55 -40.37 17.76
N LEU A 15 -12.26 -40.09 17.99
CA LEU A 15 -11.41 -39.18 17.18
C LEU A 15 -10.15 -38.69 17.94
N CYS A 16 -9.00 -38.86 17.26
CA CYS A 16 -7.81 -38.01 17.27
C CYS A 16 -6.97 -37.83 18.54
N THR A 17 -5.86 -38.58 18.63
CA THR A 17 -4.58 -38.03 19.13
C THR A 17 -3.42 -38.55 18.30
N VAL A 18 -3.23 -37.99 17.10
CA VAL A 18 -1.91 -37.98 16.46
C VAL A 18 -1.17 -36.82 17.12
N ALA A 19 -0.42 -37.11 18.19
CA ALA A 19 0.51 -36.16 18.76
C ALA A 19 1.77 -36.13 17.89
N CYS A 20 1.69 -35.43 16.76
CA CYS A 20 2.89 -34.89 16.12
C CYS A 20 3.36 -33.73 17.00
N SER A 21 4.39 -34.01 17.79
CA SER A 21 5.28 -32.98 18.33
C SER A 21 5.81 -32.14 17.17
N SER A 22 5.30 -30.92 17.05
CA SER A 22 6.05 -29.82 16.47
C SER A 22 6.12 -28.77 17.57
N ASP A 23 7.18 -28.89 18.37
CA ASP A 23 7.59 -27.87 19.33
C ASP A 23 8.18 -26.71 18.51
N GLU A 24 7.30 -26.01 17.82
CA GLU A 24 7.65 -24.81 17.07
C GLU A 24 7.66 -23.68 18.09
N ASN A 25 8.82 -23.56 18.74
CA ASN A 25 9.27 -22.33 19.37
C ASN A 25 9.19 -21.21 18.31
N PHE A 26 8.00 -20.60 18.18
CA PHE A 26 7.88 -19.26 17.62
C PHE A 26 8.60 -18.35 18.60
N GLY A 27 9.91 -18.20 18.35
CA GLY A 27 10.80 -17.34 19.11
C GLY A 27 10.12 -16.00 19.33
N GLN A 28 10.04 -15.62 20.60
CA GLN A 28 9.51 -14.38 21.13
C GLN A 28 10.40 -13.18 20.75
N SER A 29 10.84 -13.11 19.49
CA SER A 29 11.79 -12.11 18.97
C SER A 29 11.19 -11.20 17.89
N SER A 30 9.91 -11.34 17.55
CA SER A 30 9.25 -10.57 16.48
C SER A 30 8.37 -9.40 16.96
N LEU A 31 8.12 -9.27 18.26
CA LEU A 31 7.19 -8.27 18.81
C LEU A 31 7.81 -6.89 19.09
N GLU A 32 9.12 -6.72 18.92
CA GLU A 32 9.75 -5.41 19.13
C GLU A 32 9.63 -4.49 17.91
N ASN A 33 9.82 -5.00 16.69
CA ASN A 33 9.71 -4.20 15.46
C ASN A 33 8.24 -3.99 15.08
N ILE A 34 7.95 -2.86 14.44
CA ILE A 34 6.64 -2.62 13.84
C ILE A 34 6.55 -3.40 12.52
N ASP A 35 5.60 -4.33 12.45
CA ASP A 35 5.26 -5.06 11.23
C ASP A 35 4.36 -4.18 10.35
N PHE A 36 4.76 -3.99 9.09
CA PHE A 36 4.01 -3.20 8.12
C PHE A 36 3.44 -4.11 7.03
N ARG A 37 2.15 -3.95 6.77
CA ARG A 37 1.46 -4.56 5.63
C ARG A 37 1.06 -3.44 4.70
N VAL A 38 1.57 -3.48 3.48
CA VAL A 38 1.29 -2.42 2.52
C VAL A 38 0.43 -2.99 1.41
N SER A 39 -0.65 -2.30 1.13
CA SER A 39 -1.55 -2.59 0.03
C SER A 39 -1.83 -1.30 -0.74
N VAL A 40 -2.47 -1.41 -1.89
CA VAL A 40 -2.99 -0.23 -2.59
C VAL A 40 -4.43 -0.51 -2.95
N ALA A 41 -5.32 0.40 -2.55
CA ALA A 41 -6.74 0.31 -2.84
C ALA A 41 -7.02 0.78 -4.29
N GLY A 42 -7.68 -0.08 -5.06
CA GLY A 42 -8.10 0.24 -6.43
C GLY A 42 -7.05 -0.08 -7.50
N GLN A 43 -7.18 0.57 -8.66
CA GLN A 43 -6.21 0.48 -9.75
C GLN A 43 -4.89 1.14 -9.33
N SER A 44 -3.97 0.32 -8.79
CA SER A 44 -2.66 0.68 -8.22
C SER A 44 -1.48 0.51 -9.18
N ARG A 45 -0.43 1.34 -9.11
CA ARG A 45 0.73 1.33 -10.04
C ARG A 45 1.99 0.61 -9.63
N VAL A 46 1.96 -0.27 -8.64
CA VAL A 46 3.21 -0.89 -8.27
C VAL A 46 3.55 -2.04 -9.23
N ALA A 47 4.62 -1.93 -10.03
CA ALA A 47 4.70 -2.61 -11.33
C ALA A 47 3.39 -2.63 -12.13
N MET A 48 3.04 -1.46 -12.63
CA MET A 48 1.91 -1.22 -13.51
C MET A 48 1.69 -2.26 -14.61
N GLN A 49 0.55 -2.92 -14.54
CA GLN A 49 -0.08 -3.51 -15.71
C GLN A 49 -0.84 -2.42 -16.49
N LYS A 50 -0.93 -2.56 -17.83
CA LYS A 50 -1.56 -1.58 -18.73
C LYS A 50 -2.99 -1.18 -18.35
N ASN A 51 -3.70 -2.04 -17.62
CA ASN A 51 -5.09 -1.87 -17.17
C ASN A 51 -5.23 -0.99 -15.91
N GLY A 52 -4.13 -0.60 -15.28
CA GLY A 52 -4.17 0.17 -14.06
C GLY A 52 -3.98 -0.63 -12.76
N SER A 53 -3.68 -1.92 -12.76
CA SER A 53 -3.38 -2.70 -11.53
C SER A 53 -1.89 -2.94 -11.29
N GLY A 54 -1.47 -3.19 -10.05
CA GLY A 54 -0.05 -3.29 -9.68
C GLY A 54 0.23 -3.56 -8.18
N ASP A 55 1.28 -4.35 -7.91
CA ASP A 55 1.80 -4.82 -6.61
C ASP A 55 3.25 -4.35 -6.32
N PHE A 56 3.57 -4.14 -5.04
CA PHE A 56 4.88 -3.65 -4.62
C PHE A 56 6.04 -4.57 -5.01
N GLN A 57 7.13 -3.97 -5.48
CA GLN A 57 8.32 -4.68 -5.92
C GLN A 57 9.47 -4.52 -4.95
N ALA A 58 10.34 -5.51 -4.91
CA ALA A 58 11.57 -5.43 -4.14
C ALA A 58 12.39 -4.21 -4.59
N GLY A 59 12.82 -3.39 -3.62
CA GLY A 59 13.52 -2.14 -3.85
C GLY A 59 12.63 -0.90 -3.86
N ASP A 60 11.30 -1.04 -3.78
CA ASP A 60 10.43 0.10 -3.56
C ASP A 60 10.68 0.73 -2.19
N GLU A 61 10.65 2.06 -2.16
CA GLU A 61 10.87 2.86 -0.96
C GLU A 61 9.67 3.77 -0.71
N VAL A 62 9.18 3.75 0.52
CA VAL A 62 8.09 4.62 0.99
C VAL A 62 8.65 5.57 2.04
N ALA A 63 8.37 6.86 1.88
CA ALA A 63 8.65 7.82 2.93
C ALA A 63 7.56 7.75 4.00
N LEU A 64 7.96 7.63 5.26
CA LEU A 64 7.10 7.41 6.40
C LEU A 64 7.34 8.50 7.46
N ARG A 65 6.24 9.13 7.88
CA ARG A 65 6.15 10.03 9.02
C ARG A 65 5.37 9.34 10.13
N VAL A 66 5.87 9.43 11.35
CA VAL A 66 5.23 8.83 12.54
C VAL A 66 5.15 9.85 13.66
N TYR A 67 3.96 9.96 14.27
CA TYR A 67 3.71 10.91 15.35
C TYR A 67 2.71 10.35 16.37
N GLU A 68 2.87 10.69 17.64
CA GLU A 68 1.83 10.51 18.66
C GLU A 68 1.01 11.81 18.81
N PHE A 69 -0.13 11.76 19.50
CA PHE A 69 -0.93 12.96 19.83
C PHE A 69 -0.12 14.05 20.56
N GLN A 70 0.99 13.66 21.21
CA GLN A 70 1.94 14.60 21.78
C GLN A 70 3.01 14.98 20.73
N PRO A 71 3.15 16.29 20.40
CA PRO A 71 4.05 16.77 19.35
C PRO A 71 5.54 16.60 19.65
N ASP A 72 5.92 16.22 20.88
CA ASP A 72 7.31 16.04 21.31
C ASP A 72 7.97 14.75 20.78
N LYS A 73 7.19 13.81 20.25
CA LYS A 73 7.67 12.56 19.62
C LYS A 73 7.41 12.51 18.12
N LEU A 74 7.57 13.63 17.42
CA LEU A 74 7.55 13.64 15.96
C LEU A 74 8.83 12.97 15.44
N GLN A 75 8.71 11.80 14.82
CA GLN A 75 9.78 11.21 14.02
C GLN A 75 9.44 11.39 12.54
N ASP A 76 10.06 12.40 11.95
CA ASP A 76 10.00 12.64 10.52
C ASP A 76 11.10 11.86 9.79
N ASN A 77 10.79 11.50 8.54
CA ASN A 77 11.74 10.96 7.56
C ASN A 77 12.30 9.58 7.93
N LYS A 78 11.41 8.60 8.09
CA LYS A 78 11.80 7.18 8.02
C LYS A 78 11.51 6.62 6.64
N LEU A 79 12.28 5.61 6.25
CA LEU A 79 12.05 4.85 5.03
C LEU A 79 11.52 3.48 5.40
N LEU A 80 10.50 3.06 4.66
CA LEU A 80 9.97 1.70 4.66
C LEU A 80 10.39 1.05 3.35
N TYR A 81 11.13 -0.06 3.44
CA TYR A 81 11.75 -0.72 2.30
C TYR A 81 11.02 -2.02 1.97
N CYS A 82 10.75 -2.24 0.68
CA CYS A 82 10.18 -3.49 0.20
C CYS A 82 11.31 -4.51 -0.06
N GLU A 83 11.37 -5.58 0.74
CA GLU A 83 12.29 -6.71 0.59
C GLU A 83 11.55 -7.92 -0.03
N GLY A 84 10.85 -7.69 -1.14
CA GLY A 84 10.04 -8.70 -1.80
C GLY A 84 8.63 -8.80 -1.23
N ASN A 85 8.38 -9.76 -0.34
CA ASN A 85 7.06 -9.96 0.28
C ASN A 85 6.93 -9.35 1.69
N ARG A 86 7.96 -8.62 2.13
CA ARG A 86 8.03 -8.03 3.47
C ARG A 86 8.44 -6.58 3.37
N TRP A 87 7.92 -5.78 4.30
CA TRP A 87 8.30 -4.39 4.46
C TRP A 87 9.11 -4.22 5.73
N THR A 88 10.29 -3.62 5.60
CA THR A 88 11.24 -3.44 6.71
C THR A 88 11.41 -1.98 7.05
N SER A 89 11.45 -1.69 8.35
CA SER A 89 11.69 -0.36 8.89
C SER A 89 12.62 -0.46 10.10
N SER A 90 13.15 0.68 10.54
CA SER A 90 13.92 0.80 11.79
C SER A 90 13.05 1.16 13.00
N LEU A 91 11.71 1.00 12.91
CA LEU A 91 10.77 1.40 13.95
C LEU A 91 10.43 0.26 14.90
N TYR A 92 10.43 0.57 16.20
CA TYR A 92 10.13 -0.39 17.26
C TYR A 92 8.96 0.06 18.13
N TRP A 93 8.11 -0.86 18.58
CA TRP A 93 7.00 -0.59 19.50
C TRP A 93 7.44 -0.02 20.85
N LYS A 94 8.66 -0.34 21.29
CA LYS A 94 9.21 0.15 22.58
C LYS A 94 9.46 1.65 22.62
N ASP A 95 9.61 2.29 21.44
CA ASP A 95 9.87 3.73 21.33
C ASP A 95 8.60 4.56 21.56
N TRP A 96 7.43 3.92 21.50
CA TRP A 96 6.11 4.53 21.58
C TRP A 96 5.42 4.20 22.92
N LYS A 97 4.90 5.25 23.55
CA LYS A 97 4.18 5.12 24.83
C LYS A 97 2.68 5.10 24.60
N GLY A 98 2.20 5.91 23.66
CA GLY A 98 0.82 5.96 23.23
C GLY A 98 0.57 5.18 21.96
N THR A 99 -0.50 5.56 21.27
CA THR A 99 -0.86 5.06 19.96
C THR A 99 -0.23 5.97 18.90
N PRO A 100 0.79 5.50 18.14
CA PRO A 100 1.35 6.28 17.04
C PRO A 100 0.43 6.27 15.83
N HIS A 101 0.38 7.39 15.12
CA HIS A 101 -0.19 7.52 13.79
C HIS A 101 0.92 7.49 12.74
N PHE A 102 0.65 6.81 11.64
CA PHE A 102 1.55 6.62 10.52
C PHE A 102 0.97 7.34 9.31
N TYR A 103 1.80 8.12 8.63
CA TYR A 103 1.47 8.73 7.35
C TYR A 103 2.59 8.43 6.36
N ALA A 104 2.23 7.84 5.22
CA ALA A 104 3.18 7.30 4.27
C ALA A 104 2.93 7.84 2.86
N VAL A 105 4.00 8.08 2.10
CA VAL A 105 3.94 8.60 0.73
C VAL A 105 4.90 7.90 -0.22
N LEU A 106 4.45 7.79 -1.47
CA LEU A 106 5.22 7.31 -2.62
C LEU A 106 5.04 8.30 -3.78
N PRO A 107 6.11 8.67 -4.52
CA PRO A 107 7.51 8.23 -4.37
C PRO A 107 8.22 8.81 -3.14
N SER A 108 9.24 8.11 -2.64
CA SER A 108 10.07 8.56 -1.50
C SER A 108 10.98 9.76 -1.80
N VAL A 109 11.23 10.03 -3.09
CA VAL A 109 12.28 10.97 -3.52
C VAL A 109 11.95 12.40 -3.12
N THR A 110 12.94 12.96 -2.44
CA THR A 110 12.87 14.03 -1.46
C THR A 110 13.26 15.35 -2.11
N GLN A 111 12.36 16.32 -2.14
CA GLN A 111 12.76 17.71 -1.90
C GLN A 111 11.97 18.23 -0.72
N ILE A 112 12.46 17.90 0.48
CA ILE A 112 12.24 18.75 1.64
C ILE A 112 13.11 19.98 1.37
N GLU A 113 12.63 20.89 0.52
CA GLU A 113 13.13 22.25 0.59
C GLU A 113 12.80 22.71 2.00
N LEU A 114 13.86 22.97 2.76
CA LEU A 114 13.88 23.51 4.10
C LEU A 114 13.09 24.82 4.17
N TRP A 115 11.77 24.73 4.13
CA TRP A 115 10.92 25.69 4.82
C TRP A 115 10.97 25.29 6.27
N GLU A 116 12.05 25.72 6.93
CA GLU A 116 12.26 25.78 8.38
C GLU A 116 11.10 25.17 9.19
N GLY A 117 11.11 23.84 9.31
CA GLY A 117 10.24 23.09 10.21
C GLY A 117 8.73 23.02 9.89
N THR A 118 8.25 23.48 8.72
CA THR A 118 6.78 23.53 8.47
C THR A 118 6.26 22.44 7.53
N CYS A 119 7.05 21.95 6.58
CA CYS A 119 6.61 20.96 5.60
C CYS A 119 7.50 19.71 5.60
N TRP A 120 6.86 18.54 5.61
CA TRP A 120 7.53 17.24 5.73
C TRP A 120 7.66 16.49 4.40
N TYR A 121 6.82 16.85 3.43
CA TYR A 121 6.85 16.28 2.10
C TYR A 121 6.29 17.28 1.09
N VAL A 122 7.06 17.53 0.03
CA VAL A 122 6.63 18.34 -1.11
C VAL A 122 6.65 17.46 -2.35
N HIS A 123 5.47 17.23 -2.91
CA HIS A 123 5.33 16.48 -4.16
C HIS A 123 5.56 17.37 -5.37
N ARG A 124 6.29 16.87 -6.37
CA ARG A 124 6.50 17.58 -7.64
C ARG A 124 6.00 16.75 -8.79
N VAL A 125 5.24 17.42 -9.65
CA VAL A 125 4.67 16.84 -10.87
C VAL A 125 5.54 17.25 -12.04
N SER A 126 5.99 16.29 -12.83
CA SER A 126 6.72 16.54 -14.07
C SER A 126 5.81 17.25 -15.07
N GLN A 127 6.35 18.29 -15.72
CA GLN A 127 5.67 18.97 -16.83
C GLN A 127 5.59 18.09 -18.09
N ASN A 128 6.49 17.12 -18.23
CA ASN A 128 6.52 16.16 -19.32
C ASN A 128 6.33 14.75 -18.76
N GLN A 129 5.18 14.15 -19.02
CA GLN A 129 4.83 12.81 -18.56
C GLN A 129 4.79 11.79 -19.71
N LEU A 130 5.49 12.06 -20.81
CA LEU A 130 5.58 11.12 -21.94
C LEU A 130 6.39 9.86 -21.57
N ALA A 131 7.46 10.03 -20.79
CA ALA A 131 8.25 8.91 -20.30
C ALA A 131 7.56 8.30 -19.07
N GLU A 132 7.53 6.97 -19.02
CA GLU A 132 6.91 6.22 -17.92
C GLU A 132 7.48 6.64 -16.56
N LYS A 133 8.80 6.82 -16.45
CA LYS A 133 9.46 7.29 -15.23
C LYS A 133 8.92 8.63 -14.73
N ASP A 134 8.71 9.58 -15.63
CA ASP A 134 8.26 10.93 -15.27
C ASP A 134 6.76 10.96 -14.94
N PHE A 135 5.98 10.10 -15.60
CA PHE A 135 4.59 9.86 -15.25
C PHE A 135 4.47 9.24 -13.84
N LEU A 136 5.23 8.16 -13.57
CA LEU A 136 5.19 7.45 -12.29
C LEU A 136 5.69 8.31 -11.13
N SER A 137 6.77 9.09 -11.31
CA SER A 137 7.27 9.99 -10.28
C SER A 137 6.31 11.15 -9.98
N SER A 138 5.40 11.46 -10.89
CA SER A 138 4.37 12.48 -10.72
C SER A 138 3.10 11.99 -10.03
N ASP A 139 2.91 10.67 -9.92
CA ASP A 139 1.72 10.07 -9.34
C ASP A 139 1.92 9.85 -7.83
N LEU A 140 1.34 10.74 -7.03
CA LEU A 140 1.44 10.67 -5.58
C LEU A 140 0.47 9.62 -5.02
N LEU A 141 1.02 8.65 -4.29
CA LEU A 141 0.24 7.78 -3.42
C LEU A 141 0.41 8.20 -1.96
N VAL A 142 -0.68 8.11 -1.20
CA VAL A 142 -0.72 8.38 0.24
C VAL A 142 -1.37 7.20 0.97
N ALA A 143 -0.90 6.91 2.18
CA ALA A 143 -1.58 6.04 3.13
C ALA A 143 -1.51 6.65 4.53
N ASP A 144 -2.54 6.40 5.33
CA ASP A 144 -2.57 6.78 6.74
C ASP A 144 -3.15 5.64 7.57
N ALA A 145 -2.60 5.44 8.77
CA ALA A 145 -3.03 4.37 9.67
C ALA A 145 -2.79 4.74 11.13
N GLU A 146 -3.70 4.31 12.00
CA GLU A 146 -3.49 4.32 13.44
C GLU A 146 -2.84 3.01 13.87
N GLY A 147 -1.79 3.10 14.69
CA GLY A 147 -1.09 1.93 15.22
C GLY A 147 -1.84 1.29 16.37
N GLN A 148 -1.84 -0.03 16.40
CA GLN A 148 -2.16 -0.78 17.62
C GLN A 148 -0.91 -1.53 18.05
N ARG A 149 -0.48 -1.28 19.29
CA ARG A 149 0.76 -1.87 19.82
C ARG A 149 0.74 -3.38 19.64
N TYR A 150 1.85 -3.93 19.14
CA TYR A 150 2.03 -5.35 18.85
C TYR A 150 1.11 -5.94 17.77
N SER A 151 0.40 -5.09 17.01
CA SER A 151 -0.39 -5.50 15.84
C SER A 151 0.25 -4.95 14.56
N PRO A 152 0.08 -5.62 13.40
CA PRO A 152 0.55 -5.07 12.14
C PRO A 152 -0.11 -3.73 11.80
N VAL A 153 0.68 -2.80 11.24
CA VAL A 153 0.19 -1.55 10.68
C VAL A 153 -0.15 -1.77 9.21
N ASN A 154 -1.42 -1.62 8.84
CA ASN A 154 -1.86 -1.73 7.45
C ASN A 154 -1.81 -0.35 6.79
N LEU A 155 -0.94 -0.17 5.80
CA LEU A 155 -0.84 1.02 4.98
C LEU A 155 -1.55 0.76 3.64
N ASP A 156 -2.80 1.19 3.55
CA ASP A 156 -3.62 1.05 2.35
C ASP A 156 -3.50 2.30 1.49
N PHE A 157 -2.60 2.26 0.51
CA PHE A 157 -2.31 3.41 -0.34
C PHE A 157 -3.44 3.74 -1.30
N ARG A 158 -3.57 5.03 -1.59
CA ARG A 158 -4.50 5.59 -2.59
C ARG A 158 -3.82 6.69 -3.39
N HIS A 159 -4.26 6.86 -4.64
CA HIS A 159 -3.86 8.00 -5.45
C HIS A 159 -4.37 9.31 -4.83
N ALA A 160 -3.47 10.27 -4.66
CA ALA A 160 -3.78 11.61 -4.16
C ALA A 160 -3.96 12.63 -5.31
N MET A 161 -3.65 12.25 -6.55
CA MET A 161 -3.71 13.10 -7.73
C MET A 161 -4.99 12.86 -8.54
N SER A 162 -5.40 13.86 -9.33
CA SER A 162 -6.43 13.69 -10.36
C SER A 162 -5.79 13.30 -11.69
N ARG A 163 -6.40 12.37 -12.42
CA ARG A 163 -5.95 11.95 -13.76
C ARG A 163 -6.88 12.49 -14.84
N VAL A 164 -6.32 13.20 -15.81
CA VAL A 164 -7.02 13.63 -17.02
C VAL A 164 -6.66 12.68 -18.16
N THR A 165 -7.65 12.19 -18.89
CA THR A 165 -7.45 11.34 -20.07
C THR A 165 -8.15 11.97 -21.26
N VAL A 166 -7.38 12.31 -22.30
CA VAL A 166 -7.88 12.90 -23.55
C VAL A 166 -7.81 11.84 -24.63
N ASN A 167 -8.96 11.49 -25.19
CA ASN A 167 -9.05 10.57 -26.33
C ASN A 167 -9.23 11.40 -27.60
N VAL A 168 -8.20 11.47 -28.43
CA VAL A 168 -8.28 12.10 -29.76
C VAL A 168 -8.64 11.03 -30.77
N ARG A 169 -9.68 11.27 -31.56
CA ARG A 169 -10.07 10.39 -32.68
C ARG A 169 -9.99 11.20 -33.96
N ASN A 170 -9.37 10.62 -34.99
CA ASN A 170 -9.47 11.20 -36.32
C ASN A 170 -10.90 10.96 -36.83
N MET A 171 -11.67 12.02 -36.99
CA MET A 171 -13.03 11.95 -37.52
C MET A 171 -13.05 11.84 -39.05
N GLU A 172 -11.91 11.94 -39.73
CA GLU A 172 -11.83 12.04 -41.19
C GLU A 172 -12.54 10.90 -41.94
N GLU A 173 -12.60 9.67 -41.40
CA GLU A 173 -13.38 8.56 -41.97
C GLU A 173 -14.90 8.64 -41.72
N THR A 174 -15.32 9.45 -40.76
CA THR A 174 -16.73 9.70 -40.37
C THR A 174 -17.29 11.02 -40.89
N LEU A 175 -16.44 11.91 -41.43
CA LEU A 175 -16.85 13.18 -42.02
C LEU A 175 -17.44 12.95 -43.42
N SER A 176 -18.52 13.66 -43.75
CA SER A 176 -18.99 13.74 -45.13
C SER A 176 -17.92 14.44 -46.00
N ASP A 177 -17.97 14.24 -47.31
CA ASP A 177 -17.03 14.89 -48.23
C ASP A 177 -17.12 16.44 -48.14
N GLU A 178 -18.28 17.01 -47.77
CA GLU A 178 -18.43 18.45 -47.53
C GLU A 178 -17.70 18.91 -46.26
N GLU A 179 -17.79 18.14 -45.17
CA GLU A 179 -17.13 18.47 -43.90
C GLU A 179 -15.60 18.37 -44.02
N ARG A 180 -15.10 17.42 -44.83
CA ARG A 180 -13.67 17.31 -45.16
C ARG A 180 -13.18 18.53 -45.91
N GLN A 181 -13.97 19.04 -46.86
CA GLN A 181 -13.61 20.19 -47.67
C GLN A 181 -13.57 21.49 -46.82
N GLN A 182 -14.46 21.63 -45.83
CA GLN A 182 -14.44 22.76 -44.89
C GLN A 182 -13.25 22.73 -43.91
N MET A 183 -12.79 21.55 -43.49
CA MET A 183 -11.61 21.46 -42.58
C MET A 183 -10.27 21.70 -43.29
N GLN A 184 -10.23 21.61 -44.62
CA GLN A 184 -9.03 21.89 -45.42
C GLN A 184 -8.90 23.38 -45.77
N GLU A 185 -9.92 24.21 -45.51
CA GLU A 185 -9.78 25.64 -45.68
C GLU A 185 -8.88 26.22 -44.57
N PRO A 186 -7.80 26.94 -44.92
CA PRO A 186 -6.96 27.58 -43.94
C PRO A 186 -7.79 28.64 -43.19
N PHE A 187 -7.85 28.51 -41.87
CA PHE A 187 -8.34 29.56 -41.00
C PHE A 187 -7.38 30.76 -41.12
N TRP A 188 -7.78 31.75 -41.92
CA TRP A 188 -7.12 33.06 -41.95
C TRP A 188 -7.48 33.88 -40.72
#